data_AF-A0AAJ1JXP6-F1
#
_entry.id   AF-A0AAJ1JXP6-F1
#
_cell.length_a   1.000
_cell.length_b   1.000
_cell.length_c   1.000
_cell.angle_alpha   90.00
_cell.angle_beta   90.00
_cell.angle_gamma   90.00
#
_symmetry.space_group_name_H-M   'P 1'
#
loop_
_entity.id
_entity.type
_entity.pdbx_description
1 polymer ?
#
loop_
_entity_poly.entity_id
_entity_poly.type
_entity_poly.pdbx_seq_one_letter_code
_entity_poly.pdbx_strand_id
1 'polypeptide(L)' 'MSNHKNVNGRSGDLPKTSTPNSSQDLYVNGELWQRRFYDSNGNMIKDIDFLHGNGSGTHTFPHEHYWEWINGTPVRK' A
#
# COMPACT_ATOMS: atom_id res chain seq x y z
N MET A 1 10.03 -18.00 2.90
CA MET A 1 9.64 -17.10 4.00
C MET A 1 8.96 -15.90 3.37
N SER A 2 7.75 -15.54 3.79
CA SER A 2 7.07 -14.35 3.26
C SER A 2 7.64 -13.13 3.97
N ASN A 3 8.28 -12.21 3.24
CA ASN A 3 8.75 -10.94 3.81
C ASN A 3 7.52 -10.04 4.02
N HIS A 4 6.88 -10.18 5.17
CA HIS A 4 5.67 -9.44 5.51
C HIS A 4 5.83 -8.74 6.86
N LYS A 5 5.33 -7.51 6.97
CA LYS A 5 5.42 -6.69 8.19
C LYS A 5 4.12 -5.95 8.45
N ASN A 6 3.73 -5.86 9.71
CA ASN A 6 2.65 -4.98 10.16
C ASN A 6 3.22 -3.65 10.67
N VAL A 7 2.55 -2.56 10.35
CA VAL A 7 2.87 -1.19 10.75
C VAL A 7 1.63 -0.57 11.36
N ASN A 8 1.76 0.03 12.54
CA ASN A 8 0.72 0.89 13.09
C ASN A 8 1.04 2.33 12.72
N GLY A 9 0.06 3.09 12.23
CA GLY A 9 0.27 4.46 11.80
C GLY A 9 -1.01 5.18 11.43
N ARG A 10 -0.91 6.13 10.50
CA ARG A 10 -2.02 6.87 9.89
C ARG A 10 -2.07 6.60 8.38
N SER A 11 -3.19 6.98 7.77
CA SER A 11 -3.40 6.87 6.32
C SER A 11 -2.21 7.41 5.53
N GLY A 12 -1.68 6.59 4.62
CA GLY A 12 -0.57 6.97 3.73
C GLY A 12 0.85 6.79 4.31
N ASP A 13 1.00 6.23 5.52
CA ASP A 13 2.32 6.06 6.15
C ASP A 13 3.19 4.95 5.54
N LEU A 14 2.62 4.05 4.72
CA LEU A 14 3.45 3.04 4.06
C LEU A 14 4.43 3.74 3.09
N PRO A 15 5.72 3.37 3.10
CA PRO A 15 6.71 4.00 2.24
C PRO A 15 6.55 3.55 0.79
N LYS A 16 7.04 4.37 -0.15
CA LYS A 16 7.08 4.05 -1.59
C LYS A 16 8.09 2.95 -1.91
N THR A 17 9.15 2.84 -1.11
CA THR A 17 10.15 1.79 -1.22
C THR A 17 10.33 1.06 0.11
N SER A 18 10.66 -0.22 0.07
CA SER A 18 10.89 -1.05 1.26
C SER A 18 11.76 -2.26 0.90
N THR A 19 11.73 -3.30 1.73
CA THR A 19 12.45 -4.56 1.49
C THR A 19 12.00 -5.16 0.16
N PRO A 20 12.92 -5.63 -0.71
CA PRO A 20 12.56 -6.36 -1.91
C PRO A 20 11.68 -7.58 -1.67
N ASN A 21 10.78 -7.86 -2.62
CA ASN A 21 9.85 -8.99 -2.62
C ASN A 21 9.09 -9.11 -1.29
N SER A 22 8.56 -7.98 -0.81
CA SER A 22 7.92 -7.89 0.50
C SER A 22 6.53 -7.27 0.44
N SER A 23 5.83 -7.29 1.56
CA SER A 23 4.58 -6.58 1.75
C SER A 23 4.48 -5.97 3.14
N GLN A 24 3.67 -4.91 3.26
CA GLN A 24 3.39 -4.25 4.53
C GLN A 24 1.90 -4.02 4.71
N ASP A 25 1.40 -4.32 5.91
CA ASP A 25 0.04 -3.97 6.34
C ASP A 25 0.08 -2.74 7.24
N LEU A 26 -0.72 -1.73 6.89
CA LEU A 26 -0.96 -0.56 7.71
C LEU A 26 -2.23 -0.76 8.53
N TYR A 27 -2.06 -0.72 9.84
CA TYR A 27 -3.13 -0.65 10.80
C TYR A 27 -3.28 0.77 11.34
N VAL A 28 -4.51 1.28 11.38
CA VAL A 28 -4.85 2.56 12.00
C VAL A 28 -5.93 2.27 13.04
N ASN A 29 -5.67 2.61 14.30
CA ASN A 29 -6.57 2.32 15.42
C ASN A 29 -6.99 0.83 15.53
N GLY A 30 -6.11 -0.10 15.15
CA GLY A 30 -6.36 -1.55 15.22
C GLY A 30 -7.10 -2.13 14.02
N GLU A 31 -7.54 -1.32 13.06
CA GLU A 31 -8.16 -1.77 11.81
C GLU A 31 -7.15 -1.81 10.68
N LEU A 32 -7.24 -2.79 9.79
CA LEU A 32 -6.43 -2.87 8.58
C LEU A 32 -6.93 -1.82 7.57
N TRP A 33 -6.07 -0.87 7.21
CA TRP A 33 -6.39 0.21 6.28
C TRP A 33 -5.84 -0.04 4.88
N GLN A 34 -4.57 -0.47 4.79
CA GLN A 34 -3.90 -0.65 3.51
C GLN A 34 -2.93 -1.82 3.57
N ARG A 35 -2.81 -2.57 2.47
CA ARG A 35 -1.70 -3.50 2.23
C ARG A 35 -0.92 -3.06 1.00
N ARG A 36 0.39 -2.86 1.14
CA ARG A 36 1.30 -2.51 0.04
C ARG A 36 2.24 -3.65 -0.30
N PHE A 37 2.48 -3.87 -1.59
CA PHE A 37 3.42 -4.86 -2.12
C PHE A 37 4.60 -4.19 -2.81
N TYR A 38 5.79 -4.76 -2.61
CA TYR A 38 7.06 -4.27 -3.15
C TYR A 38 7.69 -5.31 -4.08
N ASP A 39 8.20 -4.86 -5.23
CA ASP A 39 8.86 -5.70 -6.23
C ASP A 39 10.27 -6.15 -5.79
N SER A 40 10.99 -6.82 -6.71
CA SER A 40 12.36 -7.28 -6.49
C SER A 40 13.39 -6.17 -6.29
N ASN A 41 13.06 -4.93 -6.58
CA ASN A 41 13.89 -3.75 -6.33
C ASN A 41 13.46 -3.03 -5.05
N GLY A 42 12.39 -3.50 -4.39
CA GLY A 42 11.81 -2.85 -3.22
C GLY A 42 10.88 -1.68 -3.57
N ASN A 43 10.48 -1.52 -4.82
CA ASN A 43 9.58 -0.46 -5.27
C ASN A 43 8.12 -0.89 -5.11
N MET A 44 7.24 0.00 -4.63
CA MET A 44 5.82 -0.32 -4.51
C MET A 44 5.20 -0.58 -5.89
N ILE A 45 4.42 -1.66 -6.00
CA ILE A 45 3.76 -2.05 -7.26
C ILE A 45 2.26 -2.19 -7.13
N LYS A 46 1.76 -2.39 -5.90
CA LYS A 46 0.34 -2.57 -5.64
C LYS A 46 -0.01 -2.14 -4.22
N ASP A 47 -1.14 -1.44 -4.09
CA ASP A 47 -1.84 -1.24 -2.83
C ASP A 47 -3.22 -1.87 -2.87
N ILE A 48 -3.67 -2.40 -1.74
CA ILE A 48 -5.06 -2.79 -1.50
C ILE A 48 -5.55 -1.93 -0.35
N ASP A 49 -6.48 -1.04 -0.64
CA ASP A 49 -7.12 -0.21 0.36
C ASP A 49 -8.35 -0.92 0.89
N PHE A 50 -8.34 -1.23 2.19
CA PHE A 50 -9.43 -1.83 2.93
C PHE A 50 -10.32 -0.75 3.55
N LEU A 51 -9.72 0.37 3.94
CA LEU A 51 -10.41 1.51 4.52
C LEU A 51 -9.64 2.80 4.22
N HIS A 52 -10.37 3.83 3.79
CA HIS A 52 -9.91 5.22 3.84
C HIS A 52 -11.12 6.17 3.83
N GLY A 53 -10.89 7.48 3.94
CA GLY A 53 -11.96 8.48 3.88
C GLY A 53 -12.73 8.41 2.56
N ASN A 54 -14.06 8.23 2.61
CA ASN A 54 -14.94 8.11 1.44
C ASN A 54 -15.79 9.37 1.24
N GLY A 55 -15.15 10.54 1.16
CA GLY A 55 -15.84 11.83 1.13
C GLY A 55 -16.79 12.02 -0.08
N SER A 56 -16.53 11.33 -1.19
CA SER A 56 -17.39 11.31 -2.39
C SER A 56 -18.47 10.23 -2.37
N GLY A 57 -18.44 9.29 -1.41
CA GLY A 57 -19.33 8.13 -1.39
C GLY A 57 -19.12 7.12 -2.52
N THR A 58 -18.13 7.32 -3.39
CA THR A 58 -17.91 6.52 -4.60
C THR A 58 -17.03 5.29 -4.39
N HIS A 59 -16.36 5.16 -3.24
CA HIS A 59 -15.44 4.07 -2.99
C HIS A 59 -16.19 2.80 -2.57
N THR A 60 -15.86 1.69 -3.23
CA THR A 60 -16.16 0.33 -2.77
C THR A 60 -14.87 -0.26 -2.22
N PHE A 61 -14.94 -0.90 -1.05
CA PHE A 61 -13.79 -1.51 -0.39
C PHE A 61 -13.95 -3.03 -0.29
N PRO A 62 -12.86 -3.80 -0.36
CA PRO A 62 -11.50 -3.34 -0.68
C PRO A 62 -11.36 -2.98 -2.16
N HIS A 63 -10.43 -2.09 -2.49
CA HIS A 63 -10.07 -1.83 -3.89
C HIS A 63 -8.57 -1.68 -4.08
N GLU A 64 -8.13 -1.86 -5.32
CA GLU A 64 -6.72 -2.01 -5.64
C GLU A 64 -6.18 -0.79 -6.39
N HIS A 65 -4.92 -0.47 -6.15
CA HIS A 65 -4.14 0.52 -6.90
C HIS A 65 -2.89 -0.16 -7.41
N TYR A 66 -2.61 0.00 -8.70
CA TYR A 66 -1.39 -0.49 -9.32
C TYR A 66 -0.46 0.68 -9.59
N TRP A 67 0.85 0.43 -9.44
CA TRP A 67 1.87 1.46 -9.59
C TRP A 67 2.93 1.01 -10.58
N GLU A 68 3.36 1.93 -11.43
CA GLU A 68 4.46 1.77 -12.36
C GLU A 68 5.54 2.81 -12.05
N TRP A 69 6.81 2.43 -12.14
CA TRP A 69 7.92 3.33 -11.86
C TRP A 69 8.54 3.83 -13.17
N ILE A 70 8.35 5.12 -13.45
CA ILE A 70 8.88 5.79 -14.65
C ILE A 70 9.93 6.79 -14.19
N ASN A 71 11.19 6.61 -14.60
CA ASN A 71 12.32 7.48 -14.23
C ASN A 71 12.42 7.72 -12.71
N GLY A 72 12.23 6.67 -11.91
CA GLY A 72 12.28 6.74 -10.44
C GLY A 72 11.06 7.39 -9.78
N THR A 73 10.01 7.70 -10.55
CA THR A 73 8.76 8.26 -10.04
C THR A 73 7.63 7.23 -10.16
N PRO A 74 6.89 6.93 -9.07
CA PRO A 74 5.73 6.06 -9.14
C PRO A 74 4.55 6.81 -9.76
N VAL A 75 3.97 6.21 -10.79
CA VAL A 75 2.76 6.65 -11.48
C VAL A 75 1.68 5.60 -11.22
N ARG A 76 0.51 6.05 -10.77
CA ARG A 76 -0.63 5.15 -10.57
C ARG A 76 -1.26 4.81 -11.93
N LYS A 77 -1.54 3.53 -12.12
CA LYS A 77 -2.19 2.98 -13.32
C LYS A 77 -3.70 2.83 -13.12
#